data_AF-A0AAV0Q601-F1
#
_entry.id   AF-A0AAV0Q601-F1
#
_cell.length_a   1.000
_cell.length_b   1.000
_cell.length_c   1.000
_cell.angle_alpha   90.00
_cell.angle_beta   90.00
_cell.angle_gamma   90.00
#
_symmetry.space_group_name_H-M   'P 1'
#
loop_
_entity.id
_entity.type
_entity.pdbx_description
1 polymer ?
#
loop_
_entity_poly.entity_id
_entity_poly.type
_entity_poly.pdbx_seq_one_letter_code
_entity_poly.pdbx_strand_id
1 'polypeptide(L)'
;MIALAHALALFAAVAASINVSGGHVNPAVTFAALVGGRISVVRAIYYWVAQILGSIIASLLLRLVTNGMVMHLKPLLSTYWQPS
;
A
#
# COMPACT_ATOMS: atom_id res chain seq x y z
N MET A 1 -4.96 -2.40 16.00
CA MET A 1 -4.63 -1.06 15.45
C MET A 1 -4.12 -1.06 14.01
N ILE A 2 -3.73 -2.22 13.45
CA ILE A 2 -3.24 -2.33 12.06
C ILE A 2 -4.28 -1.87 11.03
N ALA A 3 -5.54 -2.31 11.14
CA ALA A 3 -6.60 -1.94 10.22
C ALA A 3 -6.90 -0.43 10.22
N LEU A 4 -6.94 0.20 11.39
CA LEU A 4 -7.16 1.64 11.54
C LEU A 4 -6.03 2.45 10.91
N ALA A 5 -4.78 2.06 11.16
CA ALA A 5 -3.61 2.72 10.56
C ALA A 5 -3.64 2.65 9.03
N HIS A 6 -4.00 1.49 8.47
CA HIS A 6 -4.14 1.31 7.01
C HIS A 6 -5.29 2.15 6.45
N ALA A 7 -6.44 2.16 7.11
CA ALA A 7 -7.60 2.95 6.67
C ALA A 7 -7.28 4.45 6.66
N LEU A 8 -6.63 4.96 7.71
CA LEU A 8 -6.25 6.37 7.80
C LEU A 8 -5.17 6.75 6.78
N ALA A 9 -4.17 5.88 6.58
CA ALA A 9 -3.14 6.10 5.57
C ALA A 9 -3.74 6.13 4.15
N LEU A 10 -4.65 5.20 3.83
CA LEU A 10 -5.38 5.19 2.55
C LEU A 10 -6.25 6.43 2.40
N PHE A 11 -6.98 6.82 3.45
CA PHE A 11 -7.79 8.05 3.45
C PHE A 11 -6.93 9.29 3.14
N ALA A 12 -5.79 9.44 3.81
CA ALA A 12 -4.88 10.55 3.57
C ALA A 12 -4.33 10.54 2.14
N ALA A 13 -3.92 9.39 1.63
CA ALA A 13 -3.41 9.25 0.26
C ALA A 13 -4.47 9.58 -0.80
N VAL A 14 -5.72 9.15 -0.60
CA VAL A 14 -6.84 9.48 -1.49
C VAL A 14 -7.16 10.96 -1.41
N ALA A 15 -7.31 11.52 -0.20
CA ALA A 15 -7.62 12.93 0.00
C ALA A 15 -6.57 13.85 -0.65
N ALA A 16 -5.29 13.49 -0.58
CA ALA A 16 -4.22 14.26 -1.21
C ALA A 16 -4.21 14.15 -2.75
N SER A 17 -4.67 13.03 -3.30
CA SER A 17 -4.56 12.74 -4.75
C SER A 17 -5.87 12.92 -5.53
N ILE A 18 -7.00 13.17 -4.86
CA ILE A 18 -8.32 13.20 -5.47
C ILE A 18 -8.44 14.24 -6.59
N ASN A 19 -7.85 15.43 -6.42
CA ASN A 19 -7.91 16.51 -7.41
C ASN A 19 -7.00 16.29 -8.63
N VAL A 20 -6.06 15.34 -8.56
CA VAL A 20 -5.07 15.09 -9.63
C VAL A 20 -5.40 13.80 -10.39
N SER A 21 -5.60 12.69 -9.67
CA SER A 21 -5.81 11.35 -10.25
C SER A 21 -7.22 10.80 -10.07
N GLY A 22 -8.09 11.52 -9.36
CA GLY A 22 -9.37 10.98 -8.89
C GLY A 22 -9.22 9.98 -7.74
N GLY A 23 -8.06 9.94 -7.07
CA GLY A 23 -7.86 9.09 -5.89
C GLY A 23 -7.46 7.64 -6.20
N HIS A 24 -7.03 7.34 -7.42
CA HIS A 24 -6.58 6.01 -7.83
C HIS A 24 -5.18 5.69 -7.30
N VAL A 25 -5.12 5.23 -6.05
CA VAL A 25 -3.86 4.85 -5.36
C VAL A 25 -3.68 3.34 -5.21
N ASN A 26 -4.58 2.55 -5.79
CA ASN A 26 -4.61 1.10 -5.66
C ASN A 26 -4.88 0.42 -7.03
N PRO A 27 -4.07 -0.58 -7.43
CA PRO A 27 -4.25 -1.30 -8.68
C PRO A 27 -5.62 -1.95 -8.84
N ALA A 28 -6.20 -2.50 -7.76
CA ALA A 28 -7.51 -3.13 -7.78
C ALA A 28 -8.64 -2.10 -8.00
N VAL A 29 -8.49 -0.90 -7.44
CA VAL A 29 -9.45 0.19 -7.63
C VAL A 29 -9.37 0.73 -9.06
N THR A 30 -8.16 0.90 -9.59
CA THR A 30 -7.94 1.25 -11.00
C THR A 30 -8.50 0.19 -11.94
N PHE A 31 -8.34 -1.09 -11.62
CA PHE A 31 -8.92 -2.18 -12.40
C PHE A 31 -10.45 -2.14 -12.39
N ALA A 32 -11.08 -1.97 -11.23
CA ALA A 32 -12.53 -1.82 -11.12
C ALA A 32 -13.05 -0.63 -11.92
N ALA A 33 -12.33 0.50 -11.91
CA ALA A 33 -12.66 1.66 -12.73
C ALA A 33 -12.51 1.39 -14.23
N LEU A 34 -11.51 0.60 -14.64
CA LEU A 34 -11.33 0.19 -16.03
C LEU A 34 -12.47 -0.72 -16.51
N VAL A 35 -12.79 -1.77 -15.74
CA VAL A 35 -13.90 -2.69 -16.05
C VAL A 35 -15.25 -1.96 -16.03
N GLY A 36 -15.42 -1.00 -15.14
CA GLY A 36 -16.59 -0.12 -15.10
C GLY A 36 -16.64 0.94 -16.19
N GLY A 37 -15.67 0.98 -17.12
CA GLY A 37 -15.64 1.93 -18.24
C GLY A 37 -15.36 3.39 -17.84
N ARG A 38 -14.85 3.63 -16.63
CA ARG A 38 -14.62 4.98 -16.08
C ARG A 38 -13.27 5.56 -16.50
N ILE A 39 -12.32 4.72 -16.93
CA ILE A 39 -11.00 5.10 -17.42
C ILE A 39 -10.61 4.25 -18.64
N SER A 40 -9.72 4.77 -19.50
CA SER A 40 -9.17 4.01 -20.63
C SER A 40 -8.06 3.04 -20.19
N VAL A 41 -7.82 1.99 -20.99
CA VAL A 41 -6.76 1.00 -20.74
C VAL A 41 -5.39 1.66 -20.61
N VAL A 42 -5.06 2.59 -21.51
CA VAL A 42 -3.79 3.32 -21.49
C VAL A 42 -3.63 4.11 -20.19
N ARG A 43 -4.70 4.75 -19.71
CA ARG A 43 -4.67 5.48 -18.43
C ARG A 43 -4.53 4.54 -17.23
N ALA A 44 -5.15 3.36 -17.28
CA ALA A 44 -4.99 2.33 -16.27
C ALA A 44 -3.54 1.85 -16.16
N ILE A 45 -2.87 1.63 -17.29
CA ILE A 45 -1.44 1.24 -17.32
C ILE A 45 -0.57 2.32 -16.67
N TYR A 46 -0.76 3.60 -17.02
CA TYR A 46 -0.03 4.69 -16.38
C TYR A 46 -0.26 4.74 -14.87
N TYR A 47 -1.50 4.51 -14.42
CA TYR A 47 -1.79 4.44 -12.99
C TYR A 47 -1.09 3.27 -12.30
N TRP A 48 -1.09 2.07 -12.89
CA TRP A 48 -0.41 0.92 -12.29
C TRP A 48 1.10 1.13 -12.19
N VAL A 49 1.74 1.68 -13.22
CA VAL A 49 3.17 2.00 -13.18
C VAL A 49 3.47 2.99 -12.05
N ALA A 50 2.69 4.08 -11.96
CA ALA A 50 2.86 5.07 -10.89
C ALA A 50 2.62 4.48 -9.48
N GLN A 51 1.62 3.62 -9.32
CA GLN A 51 1.29 2.97 -8.06
C GLN A 51 2.39 2.00 -7.61
N ILE A 52 2.95 1.21 -8.53
CA ILE A 52 4.06 0.29 -8.24
C ILE A 52 5.31 1.08 -7.83
N LEU A 53 5.67 2.12 -8.58
CA LEU A 53 6.81 2.99 -8.25
C LEU A 53 6.62 3.67 -6.89
N GLY A 54 5.42 4.19 -6.62
CA GLY A 54 5.07 4.78 -5.32
C GLY A 54 5.20 3.78 -4.17
N SER A 55 4.75 2.53 -4.36
CA SER A 55 4.86 1.47 -3.36
C SER A 55 6.32 1.11 -3.04
N ILE A 56 7.18 1.06 -4.07
CA ILE A 56 8.62 0.82 -3.90
C ILE A 56 9.25 1.95 -3.06
N ILE A 57 8.99 3.21 -3.43
CA ILE A 57 9.52 4.37 -2.72
C ILE A 57 9.03 4.40 -1.27
N ALA A 58 7.73 4.19 -1.05
CA ALA A 58 7.15 4.15 0.29
C ALA A 58 7.77 3.06 1.16
N SER A 59 8.01 1.87 0.59
CA SER A 59 8.65 0.74 1.29
C SER A 59 10.10 1.06 1.65
N LEU A 60 10.84 1.73 0.76
CA LEU A 60 12.20 2.18 1.02
C LEU A 60 12.24 3.24 2.13
N LEU A 61 11.37 4.25 2.06
CA LEU A 61 11.25 5.29 3.08
C LEU A 61 10.88 4.70 4.44
N LEU A 62 9.95 3.73 4.47
CA LEU A 62 9.57 3.04 5.70
C LEU A 62 10.78 2.34 6.33
N ARG A 63 11.59 1.62 5.54
CA ARG A 63 12.82 0.97 6.03
C ARG A 63 13.84 1.97 6.57
N LEU A 64 13.99 3.12 5.92
CA LEU A 64 14.90 4.18 6.36
C LEU A 64 14.44 4.80 7.69
N VAL A 65 13.15 5.16 7.79
CA VAL A 65 12.59 5.82 8.99
C VAL A 65 12.55 4.87 10.18
N THR A 66 12.29 3.59 9.94
CA THR A 66 12.27 2.57 11.01
C THR A 66 13.66 2.03 11.35
N ASN A 67 14.72 2.53 10.70
CA ASN A 67 16.10 2.06 10.86
C ASN A 67 16.24 0.54 10.75
N GLY A 68 15.45 -0.07 9.85
CA GLY A 68 15.42 -1.52 9.66
C GLY A 68 14.83 -2.33 10.81
N MET A 69 13.96 -1.76 11.66
CA MET A 69 13.19 -2.52 12.64
C MET A 69 12.41 -3.65 11.96
N VAL A 70 12.97 -4.85 12.03
CA VAL A 70 12.27 -6.08 11.63
C VAL A 70 11.47 -6.54 12.84
N MET A 71 10.18 -6.79 12.63
CA MET A 71 9.32 -7.35 13.65
C MET A 71 9.92 -8.70 14.08
N HIS A 72 10.51 -8.73 15.28
CA HIS A 72 11.18 -9.91 15.83
C HIS A 72 10.09 -10.93 16.22
N LEU A 73 9.61 -11.72 15.25
CA LEU A 73 8.64 -12.81 15.51
C LEU A 73 9.31 -14.07 16.11
N LYS A 74 10.64 -14.16 16.02
CA LYS A 74 11.43 -15.28 16.55
C LYS A 74 11.22 -15.57 18.06
N PRO A 75 11.13 -14.59 18.97
CA PRO A 75 10.93 -14.86 20.38
C PRO A 75 9.54 -15.45 20.65
N LEU A 76 8.51 -14.99 19.93
CA LEU A 76 7.15 -15.47 20.14
C LEU A 76 6.99 -16.92 19.70
N LEU A 77 7.45 -17.26 18.50
CA LEU A 77 7.39 -18.64 18.01
C LEU A 77 8.31 -19.59 18.80
N SER A 78 9.46 -19.11 19.28
CA SER A 78 10.34 -19.89 20.15
C SER A 78 9.74 -20.14 21.54
N THR A 79 9.01 -19.19 22.12
CA THR A 79 8.39 -19.36 23.46
C THR A 79 7.19 -20.30 23.44
N TYR A 80 6.45 -20.38 22.31
CA TYR A 80 5.29 -21.29 22.19
C TYR A 80 5.62 -22.65 21.57
N TRP A 81 6.79 -22.82 20.94
CA TRP A 81 7.20 -24.05 20.27
C TRP A 81 8.51 -24.64 20.82
N GLN A 82 8.71 -24.56 22.13
CA GLN A 82 9.73 -25.37 22.84
C GLN A 82 9.09 -26.69 23.30
N PRO A 83 9.51 -27.85 22.75
CA PRO A 83 9.09 -29.14 23.27
C PRO A 83 9.66 -29.35 24.69
N SER A 84 8.78 -29.72 25.63
CA SER A 84 9.09 -30.08 27.02
C SER A 84 9.91 -31.35 27.14
#